data_AF-A0A3C0G234-F1
#
_entry.id   AF-A0A3C0G234-F1
#
_cell.length_a   1.000
_cell.length_b   1.000
_cell.length_c   1.000
_cell.angle_alpha   90.00
_cell.angle_beta   90.00
_cell.angle_gamma   90.00
#
_symmetry.space_group_name_H-M   'P 1'
#
loop_
_entity.id
_entity.type
_entity.pdbx_description
1 polymer ?
#
loop_
_entity_poly.entity_id
_entity_poly.type
_entity_poly.pdbx_seq_one_letter_code
_entity_poly.pdbx_strand_id
1 'polypeptide(L)'
;MTPTVDKLRKGIDLHGMSPEEDLATGGADYFFTRIKEKARDSSSNVLWKADHLKRLDTHSYSRDRFGNTVKAGESFGERAYGIKTLKLWARRNDNETNFKNGLSLFDNLNFIRLDSPTEVEEIINYLKERGYTNWVDGRALDEVIMTFNTYRRKFDEGSLKY
;
A
#
# COMPACT_ATOMS: atom_id res chain seq x y z
N MET A 1 1.84 4.85 6.98
CA MET A 1 2.90 3.90 6.57
C MET A 1 4.12 4.71 6.22
N THR A 2 5.26 4.40 6.82
CA THR A 2 6.37 5.35 6.94
C THR A 2 7.70 4.69 6.56
N PRO A 3 8.60 5.39 5.85
CA PRO A 3 9.94 4.91 5.50
C PRO A 3 10.85 4.62 6.70
N THR A 4 11.96 3.95 6.43
CA THR A 4 12.98 3.58 7.43
C THR A 4 13.56 4.80 8.16
N VAL A 5 13.93 5.88 7.44
CA VAL A 5 14.54 7.06 8.09
C VAL A 5 13.58 7.76 9.04
N ASP A 6 12.30 7.81 8.69
CA ASP A 6 11.29 8.46 9.52
C ASP A 6 10.96 7.64 10.78
N LYS A 7 11.05 6.31 10.71
CA LYS A 7 10.96 5.44 11.90
C LYS A 7 12.14 5.71 12.84
N LEU A 8 13.36 5.79 12.30
CA LEU A 8 14.56 6.14 13.07
C LEU A 8 14.41 7.50 13.75
N ARG A 9 13.96 8.53 13.02
CA ARG A 9 13.74 9.88 13.57
C ARG A 9 12.69 9.91 14.68
N LYS A 10 11.72 9.01 14.64
CA LYS A 10 10.66 8.88 15.64
C LYS A 10 11.03 7.95 16.79
N GLY A 11 12.23 7.37 16.78
CA GLY A 11 12.68 6.41 17.79
C GLY A 11 11.89 5.08 17.77
N ILE A 12 11.35 4.70 16.62
CA ILE A 12 10.66 3.42 16.45
C ILE A 12 11.69 2.35 16.12
N ASP A 13 11.71 1.29 16.93
CA ASP A 13 12.59 0.14 16.70
C ASP A 13 12.34 -0.50 15.32
N LEU A 14 13.43 -0.72 14.60
CA LEU A 14 13.40 -1.35 13.30
C LEU A 14 13.55 -2.87 13.49
N HIS A 15 12.48 -3.60 13.23
CA HIS A 15 12.50 -5.06 13.19
C HIS A 15 12.11 -5.53 11.79
N GLY A 16 12.89 -6.47 11.21
CA GLY A 16 12.54 -7.21 10.00
C GLY A 16 12.62 -6.47 8.65
N MET A 17 12.91 -5.17 8.62
CA MET A 17 13.31 -4.44 7.41
C MET A 17 14.81 -4.27 7.50
N SER A 18 15.62 -4.67 6.52
CA SER A 18 17.09 -4.50 6.52
C SER A 18 17.49 -3.02 6.48
N PRO A 19 17.62 -2.31 7.63
CA PRO A 19 17.70 -0.86 7.61
C PRO A 19 19.03 -0.38 7.04
N GLU A 20 20.08 -1.15 7.24
CA GLU A 20 21.42 -0.84 6.74
C GLU A 20 21.47 -0.92 5.21
N GLU A 21 20.78 -1.89 4.59
CA GLU A 21 20.72 -2.03 3.14
C GLU A 21 19.92 -0.89 2.49
N ASP A 22 18.77 -0.54 3.09
CA ASP A 22 17.96 0.61 2.66
C ASP A 22 18.76 1.92 2.76
N LEU A 23 19.51 2.12 3.84
CA LEU A 23 20.34 3.30 4.04
C LEU A 23 21.50 3.33 3.04
N ALA A 24 22.18 2.20 2.83
CA ALA A 24 23.32 2.09 1.92
C ALA A 24 22.92 2.30 0.45
N THR A 25 21.72 1.88 0.06
CA THR A 25 21.21 2.00 -1.32
C THR A 25 20.50 3.33 -1.60
N GLY A 26 20.24 4.13 -0.55
CA GLY A 26 19.43 5.35 -0.62
C GLY A 26 17.93 5.10 -0.72
N GLY A 27 17.48 3.87 -0.47
CA GLY A 27 16.08 3.48 -0.43
C GLY A 27 15.36 3.86 0.87
N ALA A 28 16.08 4.16 1.94
CA ALA A 28 15.51 4.33 3.27
C ALA A 28 14.45 5.45 3.40
N ASP A 29 14.47 6.44 2.50
CA ASP A 29 13.48 7.53 2.41
C ASP A 29 12.17 7.11 1.70
N TYR A 30 12.13 5.89 1.16
CA TYR A 30 10.98 5.34 0.46
C TYR A 30 10.22 4.33 1.31
N PHE A 31 8.92 4.29 1.08
CA PHE A 31 8.05 3.23 1.53
C PHE A 31 7.83 2.26 0.37
N PHE A 32 8.19 1.00 0.60
CA PHE A 32 8.10 -0.08 -0.37
C PHE A 32 6.75 -0.79 -0.27
N THR A 33 6.06 -0.92 -1.40
CA THR A 33 4.83 -1.71 -1.52
C THR A 33 4.73 -2.32 -2.92
N ARG A 34 3.59 -2.93 -3.25
CA ARG A 34 3.37 -3.60 -4.52
C ARG A 34 2.15 -3.03 -5.22
N ILE A 35 2.21 -2.94 -6.54
CA ILE A 35 1.01 -2.78 -7.35
C ILE A 35 0.40 -4.15 -7.64
N LYS A 36 -0.92 -4.23 -7.57
CA LYS A 36 -1.66 -5.48 -7.72
C LYS A 36 -2.92 -5.26 -8.55
N GLU A 37 -3.31 -6.28 -9.32
CA GLU A 37 -4.60 -6.27 -9.99
C GLU A 37 -5.72 -6.41 -8.94
N LYS A 38 -6.69 -5.49 -8.97
CA LYS A 38 -7.77 -5.36 -7.96
C LYS A 38 -8.49 -6.66 -7.61
N ALA A 39 -8.57 -7.60 -8.54
CA ALA A 39 -9.31 -8.85 -8.42
C ALA A 39 -8.49 -10.03 -7.88
N ARG A 40 -7.16 -9.89 -7.79
CA ARG A 40 -6.25 -11.04 -7.60
C ARG A 40 -5.51 -11.06 -6.28
N ASP A 41 -5.68 -10.05 -5.45
CA ASP A 41 -4.89 -9.95 -4.22
C ASP A 41 -5.70 -10.26 -2.98
N SER A 42 -5.72 -11.55 -2.63
CA SER A 42 -6.24 -12.05 -1.36
C SER A 42 -5.26 -11.94 -0.20
N SER A 43 -4.01 -11.51 -0.47
CA SER A 43 -2.91 -11.56 0.50
C SER A 43 -2.65 -10.23 1.20
N SER A 44 -3.01 -9.11 0.59
CA SER A 44 -2.75 -7.79 1.17
C SER A 44 -3.72 -7.43 2.28
N ASN A 45 -3.17 -6.99 3.41
CA ASN A 45 -3.95 -6.53 4.56
C ASN A 45 -4.43 -5.08 4.43
N VAL A 46 -3.72 -4.26 3.65
CA VAL A 46 -4.08 -2.86 3.39
C VAL A 46 -3.94 -2.59 1.91
N LEU A 47 -5.00 -2.08 1.29
CA LEU A 47 -5.01 -1.76 -0.12
C LEU A 47 -5.34 -0.28 -0.32
N TRP A 48 -4.45 0.44 -0.99
CA TRP A 48 -4.70 1.80 -1.45
C TRP A 48 -5.30 1.82 -2.86
N LYS A 49 -6.01 2.90 -3.19
CA LYS A 49 -6.44 3.19 -4.55
C LYS A 49 -5.21 3.45 -5.43
N ALA A 50 -5.31 3.06 -6.70
CA ALA A 50 -4.23 3.23 -7.67
C ALA A 50 -3.90 4.71 -7.97
N ASP A 51 -4.69 5.66 -7.47
CA ASP A 51 -4.45 7.10 -7.62
C ASP A 51 -3.10 7.55 -7.05
N HIS A 52 -2.58 6.86 -6.03
CA HIS A 52 -1.23 7.14 -5.53
C HIS A 52 -0.14 6.98 -6.61
N LEU A 53 -0.37 6.15 -7.64
CA LEU A 53 0.57 6.00 -8.77
C LEU A 53 0.71 7.27 -9.61
N LYS A 54 -0.16 8.28 -9.43
CA LYS A 54 -0.07 9.58 -10.11
C LYS A 54 0.95 10.51 -9.47
N ARG A 55 1.45 10.21 -8.26
CA ARG A 55 2.44 11.08 -7.61
C ARG A 55 3.75 11.09 -8.40
N LEU A 56 4.37 12.26 -8.52
CA LEU A 56 5.61 12.45 -9.28
C LEU A 56 6.82 11.76 -8.61
N ASP A 57 6.71 11.46 -7.32
CA ASP A 57 7.72 10.80 -6.51
C ASP A 57 7.51 9.28 -6.40
N THR A 58 6.62 8.72 -7.22
CA THR A 58 6.37 7.28 -7.28
C THR A 58 7.25 6.64 -8.35
N HIS A 59 7.91 5.54 -7.99
CA HIS A 59 8.65 4.70 -8.92
C HIS A 59 8.21 3.25 -8.78
N SER A 60 7.74 2.64 -9.85
CA SER A 60 7.46 1.22 -9.88
C SER A 60 8.59 0.48 -10.62
N TYR A 61 8.76 -0.79 -10.29
CA TYR A 61 9.69 -1.72 -10.92
C TYR A 61 9.06 -3.10 -11.09
N SER A 62 9.59 -3.87 -12.04
CA SER A 62 9.10 -5.22 -12.33
C SER A 62 9.57 -6.29 -11.33
N ARG A 63 10.54 -5.93 -10.48
CA ARG A 63 11.16 -6.74 -9.42
C ARG A 63 11.64 -5.81 -8.30
N ASP A 64 11.99 -6.36 -7.15
CA ASP A 64 12.62 -5.66 -6.03
C ASP A 64 13.87 -4.88 -6.48
N ARG A 65 13.96 -3.62 -6.05
CA ARG A 65 15.06 -2.71 -6.36
C ARG A 65 15.57 -1.96 -5.14
N PHE A 66 15.03 -2.17 -3.93
CA PHE A 66 15.46 -1.51 -2.68
C PHE A 66 15.58 0.02 -2.79
N GLY A 67 14.84 0.65 -3.71
CA GLY A 67 15.01 2.08 -3.98
C GLY A 67 16.44 2.47 -4.38
N ASN A 68 17.21 1.56 -4.99
CA ASN A 68 18.65 1.70 -5.23
C ASN A 68 18.98 2.91 -6.13
N THR A 69 19.49 3.96 -5.49
CA THR A 69 19.99 5.18 -6.11
C THR A 69 21.47 5.11 -6.47
N VAL A 70 22.22 4.18 -5.87
CA VAL A 70 23.66 3.95 -6.14
C VAL A 70 23.88 3.44 -7.56
N LYS A 71 22.99 2.59 -8.06
CA LYS A 71 22.97 2.10 -9.45
C LYS A 71 21.89 2.80 -10.29
N ALA A 72 21.74 4.11 -10.11
CA ALA A 72 20.72 4.93 -10.77
C ALA A 72 20.56 4.63 -12.27
N GLY A 73 21.66 4.51 -13.02
CA GLY A 73 21.60 4.22 -14.46
C GLY A 73 20.91 2.89 -14.82
N GLU A 74 21.14 1.84 -14.03
CA GLU A 74 20.52 0.52 -14.22
C GLU A 74 19.09 0.49 -13.66
N SER A 75 18.87 1.14 -12.52
CA SER A 75 17.57 1.16 -11.83
C SER A 75 16.54 2.01 -12.57
N PHE A 76 16.86 3.25 -12.97
CA PHE A 76 15.89 4.16 -13.59
C PHE A 76 15.50 3.75 -15.02
N GLY A 77 16.38 3.04 -15.75
CA GLY A 77 16.10 2.55 -17.10
C GLY A 77 14.99 1.49 -17.14
N GLU A 78 14.75 0.79 -16.03
CA GLU A 78 13.75 -0.29 -15.94
C GLU A 78 12.43 0.16 -15.29
N ARG A 79 12.25 1.45 -15.00
CA ARG A 79 11.04 1.98 -14.35
C ARG A 79 9.81 1.96 -15.27
N ALA A 80 8.60 1.96 -14.69
CA ALA A 80 7.38 2.05 -15.49
C ALA A 80 7.25 3.49 -15.90
N TYR A 81 7.05 3.68 -17.18
CA TYR A 81 6.82 4.99 -17.77
C TYR A 81 5.41 5.11 -18.38
N GLY A 82 4.57 4.07 -18.27
CA GLY A 82 3.23 4.11 -18.83
C GLY A 82 2.28 3.06 -18.26
N ILE A 83 0.98 3.25 -18.56
CA ILE A 83 -0.11 2.41 -18.08
C ILE A 83 0.10 0.93 -18.46
N LYS A 84 0.62 0.66 -19.66
CA LYS A 84 0.88 -0.70 -20.14
C LYS A 84 1.90 -1.42 -19.25
N THR A 85 3.01 -0.76 -18.92
CA THR A 85 4.07 -1.32 -18.07
C THR A 85 3.60 -1.48 -16.62
N LEU A 86 2.86 -0.51 -16.08
CA LEU A 86 2.24 -0.63 -14.76
C LEU A 86 1.31 -1.85 -14.67
N LYS A 87 0.42 -2.04 -15.65
CA LYS A 87 -0.46 -3.21 -15.71
C LYS A 87 0.32 -4.53 -15.81
N LEU A 88 1.42 -4.55 -16.57
CA LEU A 88 2.25 -5.74 -16.70
C LEU A 88 2.89 -6.12 -15.35
N TRP A 89 3.36 -5.14 -14.60
CA TRP A 89 4.02 -5.38 -13.32
C TRP A 89 3.07 -5.69 -12.19
N ALA A 90 1.84 -5.17 -12.23
CA ALA A 90 0.78 -5.56 -11.30
C ALA A 90 0.47 -7.06 -11.31
N ARG A 91 0.91 -7.79 -12.36
CA ARG A 91 0.83 -9.25 -12.48
C ARG A 91 2.03 -10.01 -11.94
N ARG A 92 3.13 -9.31 -11.61
CA ARG A 92 4.34 -9.91 -11.05
C ARG A 92 4.25 -9.92 -9.53
N ASN A 93 4.62 -11.03 -8.90
CA ASN A 93 4.58 -11.15 -7.45
C ASN A 93 5.69 -10.35 -6.77
N ASP A 94 6.86 -10.30 -7.41
CA ASP A 94 8.05 -9.66 -6.86
C ASP A 94 8.19 -8.20 -7.27
N ASN A 95 7.15 -7.59 -7.85
CA ASN A 95 7.19 -6.18 -8.21
C ASN A 95 7.39 -5.31 -6.97
N GLU A 96 7.91 -4.11 -7.21
CA GLU A 96 8.13 -3.12 -6.17
C GLU A 96 7.59 -1.77 -6.65
N THR A 97 7.00 -1.01 -5.74
CA THR A 97 6.60 0.38 -5.97
C THR A 97 6.95 1.22 -4.75
N ASN A 98 7.68 2.30 -5.02
CA ASN A 98 8.37 3.12 -4.04
C ASN A 98 7.68 4.47 -3.97
N PHE A 99 7.29 4.86 -2.76
CA PHE A 99 6.69 6.16 -2.46
C PHE A 99 7.60 6.93 -1.51
N LYS A 100 8.10 8.09 -1.94
CA LYS A 100 8.87 8.96 -1.05
C LYS A 100 7.99 9.42 0.12
N ASN A 101 8.52 9.47 1.34
CA ASN A 101 7.80 9.91 2.55
C ASN A 101 6.56 9.05 2.94
N GLY A 102 6.33 7.90 2.30
CA GLY A 102 5.28 6.98 2.71
C GLY A 102 3.89 7.23 2.13
N LEU A 103 2.92 6.53 2.73
CA LEU A 103 1.49 6.59 2.42
C LEU A 103 0.67 6.74 3.70
N SER A 104 -0.32 7.62 3.67
CA SER A 104 -1.28 7.79 4.76
C SER A 104 -2.34 6.69 4.70
N LEU A 105 -2.77 6.18 5.85
CA LEU A 105 -3.97 5.31 5.92
C LEU A 105 -5.26 6.08 5.65
N PHE A 106 -5.23 7.40 5.81
CA PHE A 106 -6.38 8.27 5.68
C PHE A 106 -6.57 8.78 4.25
N ASP A 107 -5.56 8.63 3.38
CA ASP A 107 -5.59 9.17 2.02
C ASP A 107 -5.76 8.07 0.98
N ASN A 108 -6.85 8.15 0.21
CA ASN A 108 -7.13 7.26 -0.92
C ASN A 108 -6.97 5.77 -0.55
N LEU A 109 -7.37 5.40 0.66
CA LEU A 109 -7.44 4.00 1.08
C LEU A 109 -8.60 3.32 0.36
N ASN A 110 -8.39 2.11 -0.15
CA ASN A 110 -9.47 1.31 -0.71
C ASN A 110 -10.14 0.52 0.41
N PHE A 111 -9.41 -0.38 1.07
CA PHE A 111 -9.90 -1.13 2.23
C PHE A 111 -8.75 -1.68 3.10
N ILE A 112 -9.10 -2.07 4.33
CA ILE A 112 -8.32 -2.86 5.28
C ILE A 112 -8.97 -4.23 5.34
N ARG A 113 -8.18 -5.27 5.07
CA ARG A 113 -8.59 -6.67 5.13
C ARG A 113 -8.40 -7.21 6.54
N LEU A 114 -9.43 -7.90 7.03
CA LEU A 114 -9.35 -8.79 8.18
C LEU A 114 -9.75 -10.20 7.76
N ASP A 115 -9.38 -11.20 8.55
CA ASP A 115 -9.54 -12.60 8.16
C ASP A 115 -10.94 -13.13 8.45
N SER A 116 -11.60 -12.62 9.50
CA SER A 116 -12.94 -13.05 9.90
C SER A 116 -13.96 -11.90 9.99
N PRO A 117 -15.26 -12.17 9.78
CA PRO A 117 -16.33 -11.19 10.05
C PRO A 117 -16.36 -10.73 11.51
N THR A 118 -16.00 -11.62 12.45
CA THR A 118 -15.95 -11.30 13.88
C THR A 118 -14.90 -10.22 14.16
N GLU A 119 -13.68 -10.36 13.64
CA GLU A 119 -12.64 -9.32 13.79
C GLU A 119 -13.07 -8.00 13.15
N VAL A 120 -13.76 -8.04 12.01
CA VAL A 120 -14.32 -6.83 11.38
C VAL A 120 -15.29 -6.12 12.33
N GLU A 121 -16.21 -6.87 12.94
CA GLU A 121 -17.17 -6.32 13.89
C GLU A 121 -16.48 -5.75 15.14
N GLU A 122 -15.53 -6.49 15.72
CA GLU A 122 -14.75 -6.04 16.88
C GLU A 122 -14.02 -4.72 16.60
N ILE A 123 -13.32 -4.62 15.47
CA ILE A 123 -12.60 -3.40 15.10
C ILE A 123 -13.56 -2.23 14.80
N ILE A 124 -14.67 -2.49 14.12
CA ILE A 124 -15.68 -1.45 13.85
C ILE A 124 -16.30 -0.95 15.15
N ASN A 125 -16.62 -1.83 16.09
CA ASN A 125 -17.18 -1.46 17.39
C ASN A 125 -16.16 -0.67 18.22
N TYR A 126 -14.91 -1.11 18.26
CA TYR A 126 -13.81 -0.40 18.90
C TYR A 126 -13.67 1.05 18.39
N LEU A 127 -13.82 1.25 17.07
CA LEU A 127 -13.79 2.58 16.45
C LEU A 127 -15.02 3.41 16.82
N LYS A 128 -16.22 2.83 16.77
CA LYS A 128 -17.47 3.49 17.15
C LYS A 128 -17.47 3.96 18.60
N GLU A 129 -16.97 3.14 19.53
CA GLU A 129 -16.79 3.50 20.95
C GLU A 129 -15.90 4.73 21.14
N ARG A 130 -15.00 4.99 20.21
CA ARG A 130 -14.09 6.16 20.20
C ARG A 130 -14.63 7.34 19.40
N GLY A 131 -15.89 7.27 18.98
CA GLY A 131 -16.58 8.34 18.26
C GLY A 131 -16.37 8.32 16.73
N TYR A 132 -15.68 7.31 16.19
CA TYR A 132 -15.55 7.17 14.74
C TYR A 132 -16.80 6.47 14.18
N THR A 133 -17.66 7.24 13.52
CA THR A 133 -18.89 6.72 12.90
C THR A 133 -18.72 6.40 11.42
N ASN A 134 -17.84 7.13 10.75
CA ASN A 134 -17.48 6.97 9.34
C ASN A 134 -15.96 6.98 9.20
N TRP A 135 -15.46 6.46 8.08
CA TRP A 135 -14.10 6.70 7.66
C TRP A 135 -13.88 8.19 7.36
N VAL A 136 -12.62 8.62 7.34
CA VAL A 136 -12.24 10.04 7.15
C VAL A 136 -12.73 10.65 5.84
N ASP A 137 -13.01 9.81 4.83
CA ASP A 137 -13.53 10.23 3.53
C ASP A 137 -15.08 10.13 3.43
N GLY A 138 -15.75 9.91 4.56
CA GLY A 138 -17.20 9.86 4.67
C GLY A 138 -17.84 8.50 4.36
N ARG A 139 -17.06 7.50 3.93
CA ARG A 139 -17.56 6.13 3.75
C ARG A 139 -17.92 5.49 5.09
N ALA A 140 -18.87 4.56 5.07
CA ALA A 140 -19.17 3.77 6.25
C ALA A 140 -17.96 2.87 6.62
N LEU A 141 -17.78 2.56 7.90
CA LEU A 141 -16.62 1.78 8.34
C LEU A 141 -16.57 0.38 7.69
N ASP A 142 -17.71 -0.25 7.40
CA ASP A 142 -17.84 -1.54 6.71
C ASP A 142 -17.68 -1.45 5.18
N GLU A 143 -17.50 -0.25 4.63
CA GLU A 143 -17.03 -0.01 3.26
C GLU A 143 -15.51 0.10 3.19
N VAL A 144 -14.82 0.19 4.33
CA VAL A 144 -13.37 0.32 4.42
C VAL A 144 -12.73 -0.85 5.16
N ILE A 145 -13.38 -1.41 6.18
CA ILE A 145 -12.88 -2.51 7.01
C ILE A 145 -13.76 -3.71 6.74
N MET A 146 -13.20 -4.73 6.09
CA MET A 146 -13.99 -5.89 5.66
C MET A 146 -13.12 -7.12 5.41
N THR A 147 -13.76 -8.27 5.27
CA THR A 147 -13.07 -9.48 4.80
C THR A 147 -12.80 -9.42 3.30
N PHE A 148 -11.82 -10.21 2.82
CA PHE A 148 -11.54 -10.31 1.39
C PHE A 148 -12.75 -10.81 0.59
N ASN A 149 -13.53 -11.75 1.14
CA ASN A 149 -14.73 -12.26 0.50
C ASN A 149 -15.80 -11.18 0.32
N THR A 150 -16.00 -10.33 1.34
CA THR A 150 -16.91 -9.18 1.24
C THR A 150 -16.43 -8.19 0.20
N TYR A 151 -15.14 -7.85 0.20
CA TYR A 151 -14.55 -6.98 -0.82
C TYR A 151 -14.76 -7.54 -2.23
N ARG A 152 -14.48 -8.83 -2.43
CA ARG A 152 -14.59 -9.48 -3.73
C ARG A 152 -16.03 -9.46 -4.24
N ARG A 153 -16.99 -9.78 -3.37
CA ARG A 153 -18.42 -9.70 -3.69
C ARG A 153 -18.83 -8.28 -4.11
N LYS A 154 -18.47 -7.26 -3.31
CA LYS A 154 -18.78 -5.86 -3.65
C LYS A 154 -18.11 -5.40 -4.95
N PHE A 155 -16.90 -5.90 -5.25
CA PHE A 155 -16.21 -5.63 -6.50
C PHE A 155 -16.98 -6.22 -7.70
N ASP A 156 -17.41 -7.47 -7.61
CA ASP A 156 -18.12 -8.17 -8.68
C ASP A 156 -19.53 -7.60 -8.90
N GLU A 157 -20.18 -7.11 -7.84
CA GLU A 157 -21.46 -6.39 -7.91
C GLU A 157 -21.32 -4.94 -8.42
N GLY A 158 -20.10 -4.40 -8.50
CA GLY A 158 -19.86 -2.99 -8.83
C GLY A 158 -20.31 -2.00 -7.73
N SER A 159 -20.49 -2.47 -6.50
CA SER A 159 -20.98 -1.67 -5.36
C SER A 159 -19.88 -1.01 -4.54
N LEU A 160 -18.61 -1.20 -4.91
CA LEU A 160 -17.47 -0.48 -4.31
C LEU A 160 -17.46 0.98 -4.75
N LYS A 161 -17.43 1.89 -3.78
CA LYS A 161 -17.22 3.32 -4.01
C LYS A 161 -15.72 3.59 -4.20
N TYR A 162 -15.34 3.97 -5.42
CA TYR A 162 -13.95 4.31 -5.79
C TYR A 162 -13.67 5.80 -5.64
#